data_AF-A0A0A6PF03-F1
#
_entry.id   AF-A0A0A6PF03-F1
#
_cell.length_a   1.000
_cell.length_b   1.000
_cell.length_c   1.000
_cell.angle_alpha   90.00
_cell.angle_beta   90.00
_cell.angle_gamma   90.00
#
_symmetry.space_group_name_H-M   'P 1'
#
loop_
_entity.id
_entity.type
_entity.pdbx_description
1 polymer ?
#
loop_
_entity_poly.entity_id
_entity_poly.type
_entity_poly.pdbx_seq_one_letter_code
_entity_poly.pdbx_strand_id
1 'polypeptide(L)'
;MLTVSFIEENLGYNLSEIDPEKAFFHPALEIDKIFKLVGAGYKKHFDDVESITSRMDASDISDATNNNRCHCFKKFCDDLTS
;
A
#
# COMPACT_ATOMS: atom_id res chain seq x y z
N MET A 1 -15.10 -15.67 6.62
CA MET A 1 -13.63 -15.60 6.78
C MET A 1 -13.07 -15.03 5.48
N LEU A 2 -12.06 -14.15 5.53
CA LEU A 2 -11.42 -13.65 4.30
C LEU A 2 -10.54 -14.74 3.70
N THR A 3 -11.00 -15.33 2.59
CA THR A 3 -10.21 -16.24 1.74
C THR A 3 -10.05 -15.62 0.35
N VAL A 4 -9.05 -16.05 -0.41
CA VAL A 4 -8.86 -15.56 -1.79
C VAL A 4 -10.10 -15.80 -2.64
N SER A 5 -10.70 -17.01 -2.56
CA SER A 5 -11.92 -17.34 -3.29
C SER A 5 -13.10 -16.44 -2.93
N PHE A 6 -13.30 -16.15 -1.64
CA PHE A 6 -14.37 -15.27 -1.18
C PHE A 6 -14.16 -13.82 -1.65
N ILE A 7 -12.91 -13.35 -1.68
CA ILE A 7 -12.56 -12.03 -2.20
C ILE A 7 -12.81 -11.97 -3.71
N GLU A 8 -12.40 -12.99 -4.45
CA GLU A 8 -12.61 -13.08 -5.91
C GLU A 8 -14.09 -13.10 -6.27
N GLU A 9 -14.91 -13.89 -5.56
CA GLU A 9 -16.38 -13.95 -5.75
C GLU A 9 -17.06 -12.59 -5.52
N ASN A 10 -16.54 -11.75 -4.62
CA ASN A 10 -17.17 -10.48 -4.24
C ASN A 10 -16.57 -9.25 -4.95
N LEU A 11 -15.28 -9.25 -5.27
CA LEU A 11 -14.56 -8.10 -5.82
C LEU A 11 -14.08 -8.30 -7.26
N GLY A 12 -14.20 -9.51 -7.81
CA GLY A 12 -13.93 -9.79 -9.23
C GLY A 12 -12.46 -9.86 -9.60
N TYR A 13 -11.57 -10.07 -8.62
CA TYR A 13 -10.14 -10.25 -8.87
C TYR A 13 -9.50 -11.28 -7.92
N ASN A 14 -8.51 -12.01 -8.44
CA ASN A 14 -7.83 -13.08 -7.72
C ASN A 14 -6.49 -12.59 -7.13
N LEU A 15 -6.39 -12.56 -5.80
CA LEU A 15 -5.17 -12.14 -5.08
C LEU A 15 -4.00 -13.14 -5.20
N SER A 16 -4.21 -14.35 -5.72
CA SER A 16 -3.12 -15.30 -6.03
C SER A 16 -2.49 -15.01 -7.40
N GLU A 17 -3.18 -14.27 -8.27
CA GLU A 17 -2.73 -13.95 -9.62
C GLU A 17 -2.28 -12.50 -9.76
N ILE A 18 -2.91 -11.60 -8.99
CA ILE A 18 -2.65 -10.17 -9.03
C ILE A 18 -1.82 -9.76 -7.81
N ASP A 19 -0.70 -9.09 -8.08
CA ASP A 19 0.08 -8.36 -7.08
C ASP A 19 -0.59 -6.98 -6.83
N PRO A 20 -1.25 -6.76 -5.69
CA PRO A 20 -2.01 -5.53 -5.44
C PRO A 20 -1.13 -4.28 -5.40
N GLU A 21 0.15 -4.43 -5.03
CA GLU A 21 1.11 -3.32 -4.98
C GLU A 21 1.43 -2.78 -6.38
N LYS A 22 1.35 -3.64 -7.39
CA LYS A 22 1.62 -3.27 -8.79
C LYS A 22 0.35 -2.96 -9.58
N ALA A 23 -0.75 -3.65 -9.28
CA ALA A 23 -1.96 -3.56 -10.07
C ALA A 23 -2.85 -2.37 -9.69
N PHE A 24 -2.78 -1.90 -8.45
CA PHE A 24 -3.63 -0.81 -7.97
C PHE A 24 -2.81 0.45 -7.68
N PHE A 25 -3.26 1.58 -8.24
CA PHE A 25 -2.66 2.88 -7.94
C PHE A 25 -2.86 3.31 -6.48
N HIS A 26 -3.95 2.85 -5.84
CA HIS A 26 -4.24 3.10 -4.43
C HIS A 26 -4.58 1.79 -3.69
N PRO A 27 -3.57 0.95 -3.37
CA PRO A 27 -3.80 -0.36 -2.76
C PRO A 27 -4.59 -0.29 -1.45
N ALA A 28 -4.42 0.79 -0.68
CA ALA A 28 -5.15 1.02 0.57
C ALA A 28 -6.67 1.08 0.40
N LEU A 29 -7.18 1.59 -0.73
CA LEU A 29 -8.62 1.61 -1.00
C LEU A 29 -9.13 0.20 -1.25
N GLU A 30 -8.35 -0.65 -1.91
CA GLU A 30 -8.73 -2.04 -2.16
C GLU A 30 -8.64 -2.89 -0.90
N ILE A 31 -7.65 -2.66 -0.06
CA ILE A 31 -7.58 -3.27 1.28
C ILE A 31 -8.84 -2.90 2.08
N ASP A 32 -9.27 -1.64 2.08
CA ASP A 32 -10.51 -1.26 2.79
C ASP A 32 -11.75 -1.96 2.24
N LYS A 33 -11.87 -2.13 0.91
CA LYS A 33 -12.96 -2.91 0.32
C LYS A 33 -12.94 -4.37 0.76
N ILE A 34 -11.77 -5.00 0.80
CA ILE A 34 -11.60 -6.39 1.28
C ILE A 34 -12.04 -6.50 2.75
N PHE A 35 -11.57 -5.60 3.62
CA PHE A 35 -11.94 -5.64 5.04
C PHE A 35 -13.44 -5.40 5.27
N LYS A 36 -14.07 -4.56 4.45
CA LYS A 36 -15.52 -4.32 4.50
C LYS A 36 -16.36 -5.55 4.18
N LEU A 37 -15.85 -6.53 3.43
CA LEU A 37 -16.55 -7.81 3.17
C LEU A 37 -16.86 -8.59 4.46
N VAL A 38 -16.11 -8.34 5.54
CA VAL A 38 -16.32 -8.96 6.86
C VAL A 38 -16.76 -7.95 7.92
N GLY A 39 -17.26 -6.79 7.50
CA GLY A 39 -17.71 -5.73 8.40
C GLY A 39 -16.59 -5.01 9.15
N ALA A 40 -15.32 -5.23 8.75
CA ALA A 40 -14.18 -4.49 9.26
C ALA A 40 -13.92 -3.25 8.38
N GLY A 41 -13.13 -2.31 8.89
CA GLY A 41 -12.65 -1.17 8.12
C GLY A 41 -11.13 -1.11 8.15
N TYR A 42 -10.52 -0.65 7.06
CA TYR A 42 -9.11 -0.30 7.05
C TYR A 42 -8.98 1.22 7.14
N LYS A 43 -8.36 1.69 8.23
CA LYS A 43 -7.95 3.08 8.39
C LYS A 43 -6.49 3.14 8.76
N LYS A 44 -5.80 4.12 8.22
CA LYS A 44 -4.48 4.52 8.69
C LYS A 44 -4.69 5.45 9.87
N HIS A 45 -4.31 5.02 11.07
CA HIS A 45 -4.36 5.91 12.23
C HIS A 45 -3.09 6.76 12.28
N PHE A 46 -3.24 8.00 12.75
CA PHE A 46 -2.11 8.91 12.91
C PHE A 46 -1.03 8.29 13.80
N ASP A 47 -1.41 7.72 14.94
CA ASP A 47 -0.47 7.10 15.88
C ASP A 47 0.31 5.93 15.25
N ASP A 48 -0.35 5.14 14.40
CA ASP A 48 0.32 4.05 13.67
C ASP A 48 1.36 4.59 12.70
N VAL A 49 0.99 5.62 11.93
CA VAL A 49 1.90 6.28 10.98
C VAL A 49 3.06 6.93 11.73
N GLU A 50 2.76 7.73 12.75
CA GLU A 50 3.74 8.44 13.59
C GLU A 50 4.71 7.46 14.26
N SER A 51 4.22 6.31 14.77
CA SER A 51 5.08 5.30 15.40
C SER A 51 6.13 4.72 14.45
N ILE A 52 5.82 4.68 13.15
CA ILE A 52 6.72 4.23 12.08
C ILE A 52 7.62 5.39 11.64
N THR A 53 7.04 6.55 11.32
CA THR A 53 7.76 7.67 10.70
C THR A 53 8.63 8.46 11.67
N SER A 54 8.28 8.52 12.96
CA SER A 54 9.07 9.22 14.00
C SER A 54 10.48 8.63 14.20
N ARG A 55 10.70 7.40 13.73
CA ARG A 55 11.99 6.71 13.80
C ARG A 55 12.83 6.87 12.54
N MET A 56 12.26 7.48 11.50
CA MET A 56 12.95 7.70 10.24
C MET A 56 13.78 8.97 10.31
N ASP A 57 14.93 8.96 9.65
CA ASP A 57 15.74 10.14 9.41
C ASP A 57 15.97 10.41 7.90
N ALA A 58 16.75 11.44 7.60
CA ALA A 58 17.01 11.82 6.20
C ALA A 58 17.73 10.72 5.40
N SER A 59 18.50 9.85 6.06
CA SER A 59 19.18 8.74 5.40
C SER A 59 18.20 7.67 4.93
N ASP A 60 17.14 7.39 5.71
CA ASP A 60 16.08 6.44 5.30
C ASP A 60 15.35 6.92 4.03
N ILE A 61 15.15 8.23 3.89
CA ILE A 61 14.54 8.83 2.71
C ILE A 61 15.46 8.66 1.49
N SER A 62 16.75 8.95 1.66
CA SER A 62 17.77 8.76 0.61
C SER A 62 17.87 7.30 0.17
N ASP A 63 17.86 6.37 1.13
CA ASP A 63 17.90 4.94 0.86
C ASP A 63 16.67 4.49 0.07
N ALA A 64 15.48 4.99 0.41
CA ALA A 64 14.25 4.69 -0.32
C ALA A 64 14.30 5.13 -1.80
N THR A 65 15.05 6.18 -2.12
CA THR A 65 15.28 6.64 -3.51
C THR A 65 16.30 5.78 -4.24
N ASN A 66 17.37 5.34 -3.55
CA ASN A 66 18.52 4.70 -4.19
C ASN A 66 18.38 3.18 -4.35
N ASN A 67 17.65 2.49 -3.47
CA ASN A 67 17.56 1.03 -3.46
C ASN A 67 16.40 0.46 -4.30
N ASN A 68 15.70 1.29 -5.09
CA ASN A 68 14.52 0.91 -5.91
C ASN A 68 13.37 0.26 -5.13
N ARG A 69 13.37 0.32 -3.78
CA ARG A 69 12.32 -0.28 -2.96
C ARG A 69 10.99 0.45 -3.06
N CYS A 70 10.99 1.74 -3.41
CA CYS A 70 9.79 2.56 -3.51
C CYS A 70 9.72 3.26 -4.88
N HIS A 71 9.15 2.57 -5.88
CA HIS A 71 9.08 3.06 -7.26
C HIS A 71 8.26 4.35 -7.39
N CYS A 72 7.16 4.48 -6.65
CA CYS A 72 6.32 5.68 -6.65
C CYS A 72 7.02 6.88 -6.02
N PHE A 73 7.79 6.68 -4.95
CA PHE A 73 8.54 7.76 -4.30
C PHE A 73 9.71 8.24 -5.17
N LYS A 74 10.44 7.31 -5.81
CA LYS A 74 11.48 7.66 -6.77
C LYS A 74 10.92 8.51 -7.91
N LYS A 75 9.80 8.08 -8.52
CA LYS A 75 9.14 8.86 -9.58
C LYS A 75 8.76 10.27 -9.11
N PHE A 76 8.22 10.41 -7.90
CA PHE A 76 7.92 11.71 -7.32
C PHE A 76 9.17 12.59 -7.17
N CYS A 77 10.29 12.05 -6.70
CA CYS A 77 11.56 12.79 -6.60
C CYS A 77 12.11 13.20 -7.98
N ASP A 78 12.01 12.31 -8.97
CA ASP A 78 12.41 12.60 -10.35
C ASP A 78 11.56 13.76 -10.93
N ASP A 79 10.24 13.74 -10.70
CA ASP A 79 9.31 14.79 -11.14
C ASP A 79 9.61 16.16 -10.47
N LEU A 80 10.16 16.19 -9.25
CA LEU A 80 10.54 17.42 -8.53
C LEU A 80 11.87 18.03 -9.01
N THR A 81 12.73 17.22 -9.62
CA THR A 81 14.09 17.62 -10.05
C THR A 81 14.20 17.85 -11.55
N SER A 82 13.08 17.65 -12.27
CA SER A 82 12.89 17.91 -13.70
C SER A 82 12.56 19.37 -13.99
#